data_AF-A0A454CNC1-F1
#
_entry.id   AF-A0A454CNC1-F1
#
_cell.length_a   1.000
_cell.length_b   1.000
_cell.length_c   1.000
_cell.angle_alpha   90.00
_cell.angle_beta   90.00
_cell.angle_gamma   90.00
#
_symmetry.space_group_name_H-M   'P 1'
#
loop_
_entity.id
_entity.type
_entity.pdbx_description
1 polymer ?
#
loop_
_entity_poly.entity_id
_entity_poly.type
_entity_poly.pdbx_seq_one_letter_code
_entity_poly.pdbx_strand_id
1 'polypeptide(L)'
;MTPLKRYQQDIAEHGFQRDEAQYNAVVALDNLYHAIAEFQSAPIPQLSTWQKLLGKKPELPEPPKGLYFWGGVGRGKTYLMDAFFDALPTERKMRVHFHRFMYRVHDELKRLGEVENPLSKVADLFKKEADVVCFDEFFVSDITDAMILATLLQEMFKRQMILVATSNIEPENLYRNGLQRARFLPAIDMIIQRCDVLNVDSGVDYRLRTLQQAEIYHYPLDEQASVNLNKYYHQLIGERKVAAHSIEVNHREVKVIEASDGVLHASFEQLCQTPRSQNDYIELSRIYHTVLLAEVKQMDRKIDDAARRFIALVDEFYERNVKLI
;
A
#
# COMPACT_ATOMS: atom_id res chain seq x y z
N MET A 1 10.70 18.40 10.50
CA MET A 1 9.36 18.74 11.03
C MET A 1 8.68 17.44 11.41
N THR A 2 8.04 17.32 12.58
CA THR A 2 7.42 16.05 13.02
C THR A 2 6.05 15.84 12.36
N PRO A 3 5.49 14.62 12.33
CA PRO A 3 4.17 14.35 11.76
C PRO A 3 3.07 15.24 12.35
N LEU A 4 3.03 15.43 13.67
CA LEU A 4 2.00 16.24 14.33
C LEU A 4 2.11 17.73 13.95
N LYS A 5 3.33 18.26 13.88
CA LYS A 5 3.55 19.66 13.46
C LYS A 5 3.13 19.89 12.00
N ARG A 6 3.46 18.95 11.11
CA ARG A 6 3.03 18.99 9.71
C ARG A 6 1.50 19.01 9.61
N TYR A 7 0.83 18.10 10.29
CA TYR A 7 -0.63 18.03 10.30
C TYR A 7 -1.30 19.31 10.79
N GLN A 8 -0.79 19.90 11.88
CA GLN A 8 -1.31 21.16 12.41
C GLN A 8 -1.13 22.32 11.42
N GLN A 9 -0.01 22.36 10.69
CA GLN A 9 0.24 23.34 9.63
C GLN A 9 -0.71 23.12 8.45
N ASP A 10 -0.86 21.88 7.99
CA ASP A 10 -1.73 21.53 6.86
C ASP A 10 -3.20 21.91 7.14
N ILE A 11 -3.70 21.66 8.36
CA ILE A 11 -5.04 22.12 8.79
C ILE A 11 -5.15 23.64 8.75
N ALA A 12 -4.15 24.35 9.26
CA ALA A 12 -4.17 25.81 9.35
C ALA A 12 -4.15 26.47 7.96
N GLU A 13 -3.42 25.89 7.02
CA GLU A 13 -3.28 26.41 5.65
C GLU A 13 -4.46 26.03 4.75
N HIS A 14 -4.99 24.81 4.86
CA HIS A 14 -5.97 24.27 3.89
C HIS A 14 -7.39 24.14 4.44
N GLY A 15 -7.63 24.51 5.71
CA GLY A 15 -8.96 24.53 6.30
C GLY A 15 -9.61 23.15 6.47
N PHE A 16 -8.80 22.07 6.56
CA PHE A 16 -9.31 20.73 6.82
C PHE A 16 -10.10 20.67 8.13
N GLN A 17 -11.28 20.02 8.10
CA GLN A 17 -12.02 19.74 9.33
C GLN A 17 -11.26 18.71 10.16
N ARG A 18 -11.09 18.99 11.46
CA ARG A 18 -10.48 18.05 12.40
C ARG A 18 -11.34 16.80 12.51
N ASP A 19 -10.75 15.67 12.18
CA ASP A 19 -11.28 14.33 12.39
C ASP A 19 -10.52 13.69 13.56
N GLU A 20 -11.23 13.25 14.59
CA GLU A 20 -10.62 12.62 15.77
C GLU A 20 -9.85 11.34 15.42
N ALA A 21 -10.35 10.51 14.50
CA ALA A 21 -9.66 9.28 14.10
C ALA A 21 -8.34 9.60 13.40
N GLN A 22 -8.37 10.59 12.50
CA GLN A 22 -7.18 11.07 11.80
C GLN A 22 -6.18 11.71 12.77
N TYR A 23 -6.65 12.54 13.71
CA TYR A 23 -5.79 13.17 14.72
C TYR A 23 -5.11 12.12 15.61
N ASN A 24 -5.85 11.12 16.08
CA ASN A 24 -5.29 10.02 16.88
C ASN A 24 -4.23 9.23 16.08
N ALA A 25 -4.46 9.00 14.79
CA ALA A 25 -3.47 8.38 13.91
C ALA A 25 -2.19 9.23 13.77
N VAL A 26 -2.33 10.55 13.61
CA VAL A 26 -1.19 11.48 13.56
C VAL A 26 -0.42 11.48 14.88
N VAL A 27 -1.10 11.47 16.03
CA VAL A 27 -0.46 11.38 17.35
C VAL A 27 0.34 10.07 17.47
N ALA A 28 -0.22 8.94 17.02
CA ALA A 28 0.48 7.67 17.00
C ALA A 28 1.74 7.71 16.12
N LEU A 29 1.65 8.33 14.93
CA LEU A 29 2.81 8.54 14.04
C LEU A 29 3.89 9.41 14.68
N ASP A 30 3.51 10.46 15.41
CA ASP A 30 4.44 11.36 16.09
C ASP A 30 5.15 10.66 17.26
N ASN A 31 4.41 9.86 18.04
CA ASN A 31 5.00 9.01 19.08
C ASN A 31 5.99 8.00 18.49
N LEU A 32 5.63 7.34 17.38
CA LEU A 32 6.53 6.41 16.70
C LEU A 32 7.77 7.12 16.14
N TYR A 33 7.62 8.31 15.58
CA TYR A 33 8.73 9.14 15.11
C TYR A 33 9.75 9.37 16.22
N HIS A 34 9.29 9.77 17.41
CA HIS A 34 10.16 10.00 18.55
C HIS A 34 10.79 8.71 19.07
N ALA A 35 10.03 7.62 19.15
CA ALA A 35 10.54 6.33 19.59
C ALA A 35 11.62 5.76 18.63
N ILE A 36 11.46 5.96 17.32
CA ILE A 36 12.48 5.58 16.33
C ILE A 36 13.74 6.41 16.50
N ALA A 37 13.60 7.73 16.67
CA ALA A 37 14.73 8.62 16.86
C ALA A 37 15.52 8.25 18.13
N GLU A 38 14.81 7.96 19.23
CA GLU A 38 15.42 7.49 20.48
C GLU A 38 16.14 6.16 20.27
N PHE A 39 15.47 5.16 19.69
CA PHE A 39 16.03 3.84 19.42
C PHE A 39 17.30 3.89 18.56
N GLN A 40 17.33 4.72 17.52
CA GLN A 40 18.51 4.89 16.65
C GLN A 40 19.66 5.63 17.34
N SER A 41 19.36 6.51 18.30
CA SER A 41 20.36 7.25 19.07
C SER A 41 20.84 6.51 20.34
N ALA A 42 20.17 5.41 20.71
CA ALA A 42 20.46 4.68 21.93
C ALA A 42 21.88 4.09 21.91
N PRO A 43 22.70 4.36 22.93
CA PRO A 43 24.04 3.80 22.99
C PRO A 43 23.98 2.27 23.18
N ILE A 44 24.79 1.54 22.42
CA ILE A 44 24.92 0.09 22.60
C ILE A 44 25.51 -0.16 24.00
N PRO A 45 24.81 -0.88 24.90
CA PRO A 45 25.29 -1.08 26.25
C PRO A 45 26.62 -1.84 26.23
N GLN A 46 27.65 -1.25 26.83
CA GLN A 46 28.96 -1.89 26.95
C GLN A 46 28.98 -2.80 28.17
N LEU A 47 29.21 -4.09 27.96
CA LEU A 47 29.42 -5.04 29.05
C LEU A 47 30.77 -4.81 29.73
N SER A 48 30.79 -4.94 31.06
CA SER A 48 32.04 -4.96 31.84
C SER A 48 32.85 -6.23 31.54
N THR A 49 34.17 -6.16 31.73
CA THR A 49 35.11 -7.26 31.41
C THR A 49 34.73 -8.58 32.10
N TRP A 50 34.22 -8.50 33.33
CA TRP A 50 33.73 -9.66 34.09
C TRP A 50 32.43 -10.24 33.53
N GLN A 51 31.51 -9.40 33.03
CA GLN A 51 30.28 -9.88 32.39
C GLN A 51 30.57 -10.60 31.06
N LYS A 52 31.58 -10.13 30.31
CA LYS A 52 32.06 -10.81 29.10
C LYS A 52 32.67 -12.17 29.42
N LEU A 53 33.43 -12.29 30.52
CA LEU A 53 34.00 -13.56 30.99
C LEU A 53 32.94 -14.56 31.44
N LEU A 54 31.80 -14.09 31.94
CA LEU A 54 30.63 -14.92 32.29
C LEU A 54 29.73 -15.27 31.07
N GLY A 55 30.14 -14.90 29.85
CA GLY A 55 29.39 -15.19 28.63
C GLY A 55 28.08 -14.40 28.47
N LYS A 56 27.85 -13.34 29.27
CA LYS A 56 26.69 -12.47 29.07
C LYS A 56 26.81 -11.72 27.75
N LYS A 57 25.69 -11.58 27.04
CA LYS A 57 25.56 -10.74 25.84
C LYS A 57 24.89 -9.41 26.22
N PRO A 58 25.25 -8.29 25.57
CA PRO A 58 24.61 -7.02 25.84
C PRO A 58 23.14 -7.12 25.44
N GLU A 59 22.24 -6.69 26.33
CA GLU A 59 20.83 -6.55 26.01
C GLU A 59 20.68 -5.36 25.06
N LEU A 60 20.47 -5.66 23.79
CA LEU A 60 20.17 -4.63 22.80
C LEU A 60 18.78 -4.07 23.09
N PRO A 61 18.57 -2.75 22.94
CA PRO A 61 17.23 -2.19 23.04
C PRO A 61 16.32 -2.89 22.02
N GLU A 62 15.05 -3.08 22.41
CA GLU A 62 14.04 -3.58 21.48
C GLU A 62 13.57 -2.45 20.57
N PRO A 63 13.29 -2.73 19.28
CA PRO A 63 12.72 -1.72 18.40
C PRO A 63 11.30 -1.34 18.89
N PRO A 64 10.89 -0.08 18.72
CA PRO A 64 9.52 0.31 19.02
C PRO A 64 8.53 -0.45 18.13
N LYS A 65 7.29 -0.60 18.62
CA LYS A 65 6.22 -1.14 17.80
C LYS A 65 5.96 -0.25 16.59
N GLY A 66 5.72 -0.88 15.47
CA GLY A 66 5.23 -0.26 14.26
C GLY A 66 3.77 0.19 14.35
N LEU A 67 3.19 0.56 13.21
CA LEU A 67 1.79 1.00 13.12
C LEU A 67 1.08 0.30 11.97
N TYR A 68 -0.15 -0.15 12.22
CA TYR A 68 -1.01 -0.72 11.19
C TYR A 68 -2.31 0.08 11.12
N PHE A 69 -2.45 0.89 10.07
CA PHE A 69 -3.67 1.66 9.81
C PHE A 69 -4.61 0.88 8.93
N TRP A 70 -5.86 0.73 9.36
CA TRP A 70 -6.92 0.16 8.54
C TRP A 70 -8.16 1.04 8.51
N GLY A 71 -8.95 0.91 7.44
CA GLY A 71 -10.19 1.65 7.24
C GLY A 71 -10.55 1.73 5.76
N GLY A 72 -11.76 2.17 5.41
CA GLY A 72 -12.22 2.22 4.01
C GLY A 72 -11.39 3.11 3.07
N VAL A 73 -11.80 3.16 1.80
CA VAL A 73 -11.18 4.04 0.80
C VAL A 73 -11.40 5.51 1.16
N GLY A 74 -10.44 6.38 0.84
CA GLY A 74 -10.61 7.84 0.98
C GLY A 74 -10.61 8.39 2.41
N ARG A 75 -10.07 7.62 3.37
CA ARG A 75 -9.93 8.00 4.80
C ARG A 75 -8.61 8.70 5.16
N GLY A 76 -7.85 9.16 4.16
CA GLY A 76 -6.57 9.86 4.40
C GLY A 76 -5.39 8.97 4.80
N LYS A 77 -5.46 7.65 4.63
CA LYS A 77 -4.34 6.72 4.89
C LYS A 77 -3.06 7.07 4.14
N THR A 78 -3.17 7.42 2.84
CA THR A 78 -2.00 7.82 2.07
C THR A 78 -1.36 9.09 2.64
N TYR A 79 -2.18 10.09 3.01
CA TYR A 79 -1.70 11.31 3.63
C TYR A 79 -0.96 11.04 4.94
N LEU A 80 -1.50 10.16 5.80
CA LEU A 80 -0.85 9.74 7.04
C LEU A 80 0.53 9.10 6.76
N MET A 81 0.60 8.24 5.75
CA MET A 81 1.86 7.63 5.32
C MET A 81 2.85 8.66 4.76
N ASP A 82 2.39 9.60 3.92
CA ASP A 82 3.20 10.70 3.37
C ASP A 82 3.79 11.55 4.50
N ALA A 83 2.95 11.98 5.43
CA ALA A 83 3.33 12.82 6.56
C ALA A 83 4.39 12.17 7.45
N PHE A 84 4.25 10.87 7.72
CA PHE A 84 5.22 10.12 8.50
C PHE A 84 6.52 9.83 7.74
N PHE A 85 6.43 9.28 6.52
CA PHE A 85 7.60 8.86 5.76
C PHE A 85 8.53 10.05 5.47
N ASP A 86 7.98 11.20 5.10
CA ASP A 86 8.77 12.41 4.83
C ASP A 86 9.40 12.98 6.12
N ALA A 87 8.71 12.87 7.26
CA ALA A 87 9.20 13.38 8.53
C ALA A 87 10.34 12.56 9.13
N LEU A 88 10.35 11.23 8.90
CA LEU A 88 11.30 10.28 9.50
C LEU A 88 12.75 10.76 9.45
N PRO A 89 13.50 10.75 10.58
CA PRO A 89 14.83 11.34 10.70
C PRO A 89 15.93 10.35 10.28
N THR A 90 15.65 9.50 9.31
CA THR A 90 16.57 8.48 8.80
C THR A 90 16.39 8.31 7.30
N GLU A 91 17.49 8.07 6.60
CA GLU A 91 17.49 7.67 5.18
C GLU A 91 17.32 6.16 5.03
N ARG A 92 17.46 5.37 6.11
CA ARG A 92 17.25 3.92 6.12
C ARG A 92 15.77 3.60 6.24
N LYS A 93 15.00 4.09 5.28
CA LYS A 93 13.55 3.92 5.19
C LYS A 93 13.17 3.50 3.77
N MET A 94 12.21 2.61 3.65
CA MET A 94 11.65 2.17 2.38
C MET A 94 10.15 2.35 2.40
N ARG A 95 9.59 2.91 1.32
CA ARG A 95 8.15 2.95 1.09
C ARG A 95 7.82 2.28 -0.22
N VAL A 96 6.83 1.40 -0.21
CA VAL A 96 6.48 0.58 -1.37
C VAL A 96 5.06 0.06 -1.25
N HIS A 97 4.33 -0.03 -2.38
CA HIS A 97 3.07 -0.76 -2.42
C HIS A 97 3.30 -2.25 -2.17
N PHE A 98 2.47 -2.88 -1.35
CA PHE A 98 2.69 -4.26 -0.92
C PHE A 98 2.87 -5.26 -2.07
N HIS A 99 2.08 -5.15 -3.14
CA HIS A 99 2.21 -6.05 -4.30
C HIS A 99 3.57 -5.92 -5.00
N ARG A 100 4.10 -4.69 -5.16
CA ARG A 100 5.45 -4.45 -5.72
C ARG A 100 6.53 -5.06 -4.84
N PHE A 101 6.35 -4.98 -3.54
CA PHE A 101 7.27 -5.61 -2.60
C PHE A 101 7.27 -7.13 -2.78
N MET A 102 6.10 -7.76 -2.93
CA MET A 102 6.03 -9.21 -3.17
C MET A 102 6.68 -9.61 -4.50
N TYR A 103 6.50 -8.83 -5.58
CA TYR A 103 7.23 -9.09 -6.83
C TYR A 103 8.75 -9.04 -6.63
N ARG A 104 9.23 -8.02 -5.92
CA ARG A 104 10.65 -7.92 -5.58
C ARG A 104 11.14 -9.12 -4.78
N VAL A 105 10.36 -9.60 -3.81
CA VAL A 105 10.68 -10.82 -3.03
C VAL A 105 10.81 -12.02 -3.96
N HIS A 106 9.85 -12.24 -4.85
CA HIS A 106 9.89 -13.35 -5.81
C HIS A 106 11.10 -13.28 -6.75
N ASP A 107 11.46 -12.09 -7.21
CA ASP A 107 12.64 -11.91 -8.07
C ASP A 107 13.95 -12.18 -7.33
N GLU A 108 14.08 -11.73 -6.08
CA GLU A 108 15.25 -12.06 -5.25
C GLU A 108 15.32 -13.55 -4.92
N LEU A 109 14.19 -14.21 -4.65
CA LEU A 109 14.15 -15.66 -4.47
C LEU A 109 14.60 -16.42 -5.72
N LYS A 110 14.15 -16.01 -6.90
CA LYS A 110 14.57 -16.61 -8.18
C LYS A 110 16.07 -16.43 -8.42
N ARG A 111 16.63 -15.26 -8.08
CA ARG A 111 18.07 -14.96 -8.22
C ARG A 111 18.94 -15.80 -7.29
N LEU A 112 18.47 -16.07 -6.08
CA LEU A 112 19.20 -16.87 -5.10
C LEU A 112 19.28 -18.35 -5.48
N GLY A 113 18.31 -18.88 -6.24
CA GLY A 113 18.25 -20.29 -6.60
C GLY A 113 18.03 -21.20 -5.38
N GLU A 114 18.59 -22.41 -5.41
CA GLU A 114 18.48 -23.35 -4.30
C GLU A 114 19.52 -23.04 -3.22
N VAL A 115 19.09 -22.24 -2.24
CA VAL A 115 19.87 -21.97 -1.03
C VAL A 115 19.05 -22.32 0.21
N GLU A 116 19.74 -22.67 1.29
CA GLU A 116 19.09 -22.90 2.58
C GLU A 116 18.55 -21.58 3.14
N ASN A 117 17.29 -21.60 3.59
CA ASN A 117 16.59 -20.44 4.18
C ASN A 117 16.66 -19.16 3.32
N PRO A 118 16.17 -19.19 2.06
CA PRO A 118 16.35 -18.09 1.11
C PRO A 118 15.69 -16.78 1.60
N LEU A 119 14.58 -16.86 2.33
CA LEU A 119 13.89 -15.69 2.89
C LEU A 119 14.70 -14.97 3.98
N SER A 120 15.56 -15.68 4.72
CA SER A 120 16.51 -15.04 5.64
C SER A 120 17.50 -14.18 4.85
N LYS A 121 17.98 -14.66 3.70
CA LYS A 121 18.89 -13.88 2.83
C LYS A 121 18.19 -12.68 2.21
N VAL A 122 16.95 -12.83 1.77
CA VAL A 122 16.13 -11.71 1.28
C VAL A 122 15.92 -10.67 2.39
N ALA A 123 15.64 -11.09 3.63
CA ALA A 123 15.54 -10.19 4.76
C ALA A 123 16.87 -9.48 5.07
N ASP A 124 18.03 -10.15 4.90
CA ASP A 124 19.34 -9.50 5.01
C ASP A 124 19.52 -8.40 3.95
N LEU A 125 19.05 -8.62 2.72
CA LEU A 125 19.10 -7.62 1.65
C LEU A 125 18.25 -6.40 2.00
N PHE A 126 16.99 -6.60 2.37
CA PHE A 126 16.12 -5.48 2.73
C PHE A 126 16.59 -4.76 3.99
N LYS A 127 17.13 -5.48 4.98
CA LYS A 127 17.72 -4.85 6.16
C LYS A 127 18.92 -3.97 5.83
N LYS A 128 19.72 -4.28 4.80
CA LYS A 128 20.81 -3.39 4.39
C LYS A 128 20.28 -2.04 3.88
N GLU A 129 19.12 -2.05 3.25
CA GLU A 129 18.49 -0.88 2.63
C GLU A 129 17.67 -0.05 3.59
N ALA A 130 16.90 -0.70 4.48
CA ALA A 130 15.97 -0.02 5.36
C ALA A 130 15.88 -0.65 6.76
N ASP A 131 15.66 0.21 7.74
CA ASP A 131 15.28 -0.16 9.11
C ASP A 131 13.79 0.03 9.34
N VAL A 132 13.17 0.99 8.64
CA VAL A 132 11.72 1.24 8.66
C VAL A 132 11.13 0.93 7.28
N VAL A 133 10.12 0.07 7.25
CA VAL A 133 9.42 -0.31 6.02
C VAL A 133 7.98 0.18 6.11
N CYS A 134 7.61 1.01 5.14
CA CYS A 134 6.29 1.59 4.97
C CYS A 134 5.57 0.87 3.82
N PHE A 135 4.61 0.01 4.14
CA PHE A 135 3.79 -0.66 3.14
C PHE A 135 2.49 0.12 2.89
N ASP A 136 2.34 0.59 1.66
CA ASP A 136 1.04 1.05 1.19
C ASP A 136 0.20 -0.10 0.68
N GLU A 137 -1.11 -0.04 0.95
CA GLU A 137 -2.11 -0.98 0.44
C GLU A 137 -1.78 -2.45 0.76
N PHE A 138 -1.48 -2.72 2.03
CA PHE A 138 -1.17 -4.05 2.51
C PHE A 138 -2.38 -4.99 2.34
N PHE A 139 -2.33 -5.85 1.33
CA PHE A 139 -3.39 -6.77 0.97
C PHE A 139 -2.85 -8.10 0.47
N VAL A 140 -3.30 -9.20 1.07
CA VAL A 140 -2.87 -10.57 0.74
C VAL A 140 -4.07 -11.36 0.25
N SER A 141 -3.95 -11.92 -0.95
CA SER A 141 -5.02 -12.72 -1.58
C SER A 141 -4.55 -14.02 -2.23
N ASP A 142 -3.25 -14.17 -2.50
CA ASP A 142 -2.68 -15.41 -3.06
C ASP A 142 -2.05 -16.29 -1.96
N ILE A 143 -2.15 -17.62 -2.11
CA ILE A 143 -1.56 -18.57 -1.16
C ILE A 143 -0.02 -18.51 -1.14
N THR A 144 0.61 -18.33 -2.31
CA THR A 144 2.06 -18.28 -2.45
C THR A 144 2.61 -17.10 -1.68
N ASP A 145 2.00 -15.93 -1.87
CA ASP A 145 2.36 -14.71 -1.17
C ASP A 145 2.14 -14.84 0.34
N ALA A 146 1.00 -15.42 0.76
CA ALA A 146 0.71 -15.64 2.18
C ALA A 146 1.78 -16.50 2.86
N MET A 147 2.20 -17.60 2.24
CA MET A 147 3.20 -18.51 2.83
C MET A 147 4.58 -17.84 2.92
N ILE A 148 4.98 -17.11 1.89
CA ILE A 148 6.24 -16.37 1.85
C ILE A 148 6.26 -15.27 2.91
N LEU A 149 5.19 -14.47 2.96
CA LEU A 149 5.08 -13.30 3.81
C LEU A 149 5.21 -13.65 5.29
N ALA A 150 4.57 -14.75 5.74
CA ALA A 150 4.66 -15.18 7.12
C ALA A 150 6.11 -15.36 7.57
N THR A 151 6.89 -16.12 6.79
CA THR A 151 8.30 -16.38 7.12
C THR A 151 9.14 -15.11 6.95
N LEU A 152 8.88 -14.30 5.92
CA LEU A 152 9.64 -13.09 5.66
C LEU A 152 9.46 -12.04 6.76
N LEU A 153 8.23 -11.79 7.23
CA LEU A 153 7.98 -10.87 8.34
C LEU A 153 8.72 -11.31 9.61
N GLN A 154 8.74 -12.60 9.90
CA GLN A 154 9.51 -13.14 11.03
C GLN A 154 11.00 -12.80 10.90
N GLU A 155 11.58 -13.01 9.72
CA GLU A 155 12.98 -12.72 9.46
C GLU A 155 13.30 -11.22 9.48
N MET A 156 12.37 -10.37 9.02
CA MET A 156 12.49 -8.90 9.12
C MET A 156 12.44 -8.43 10.59
N PHE A 157 11.51 -8.95 11.40
CA PHE A 157 11.41 -8.58 12.81
C PHE A 157 12.59 -9.09 13.65
N LYS A 158 13.15 -10.28 13.34
CA LYS A 158 14.42 -10.75 13.95
C LYS A 158 15.58 -9.77 13.71
N ARG A 159 15.53 -9.03 12.59
CA ARG A 159 16.50 -7.99 12.22
C ARG A 159 16.12 -6.59 12.74
N GLN A 160 15.18 -6.53 13.68
CA GLN A 160 14.69 -5.30 14.31
C GLN A 160 14.17 -4.27 13.28
N MET A 161 13.61 -4.73 12.16
CA MET A 161 12.94 -3.84 11.21
C MET A 161 11.58 -3.43 11.78
N ILE A 162 11.19 -2.19 11.52
CA ILE A 162 9.94 -1.59 12.00
C ILE A 162 8.97 -1.49 10.82
N LEU A 163 7.74 -1.96 11.02
CA LEU A 163 6.70 -1.97 10.00
C LEU A 163 5.71 -0.82 10.23
N VAL A 164 5.45 -0.02 9.20
CA VAL A 164 4.28 0.85 9.13
C VAL A 164 3.45 0.45 7.93
N ALA A 165 2.17 0.16 8.11
CA ALA A 165 1.33 -0.36 7.04
C ALA A 165 0.00 0.40 6.96
N THR A 166 -0.50 0.60 5.73
CA THR A 166 -1.88 1.03 5.47
C THR A 166 -2.64 -0.07 4.75
N SER A 167 -3.89 -0.32 5.14
CA SER A 167 -4.75 -1.32 4.50
C SER A 167 -6.22 -0.91 4.51
N ASN A 168 -7.02 -1.57 3.67
CA ASN A 168 -8.47 -1.53 3.75
C ASN A 168 -9.05 -2.67 4.62
N ILE A 169 -8.18 -3.57 5.11
CA ILE A 169 -8.57 -4.77 5.86
C ILE A 169 -7.87 -4.73 7.21
N GLU A 170 -8.62 -4.99 8.28
CA GLU A 170 -8.06 -5.19 9.62
C GLU A 170 -7.15 -6.42 9.66
N PRO A 171 -6.04 -6.44 10.43
CA PRO A 171 -5.09 -7.56 10.44
C PRO A 171 -5.72 -8.94 10.63
N GLU A 172 -6.70 -9.08 11.53
CA GLU A 172 -7.38 -10.35 11.78
C GLU A 172 -8.15 -10.86 10.55
N ASN A 173 -8.60 -9.96 9.67
CA ASN A 173 -9.32 -10.29 8.45
C ASN A 173 -8.40 -10.48 7.23
N LEU A 174 -7.08 -10.33 7.40
CA LEU A 174 -6.14 -10.59 6.31
C LEU A 174 -6.21 -12.04 5.85
N TYR A 175 -6.19 -12.22 4.52
CA TYR A 175 -6.28 -13.52 3.86
C TYR A 175 -7.47 -14.37 4.34
N ARG A 176 -8.57 -13.72 4.75
CA ARG A 176 -9.80 -14.40 5.20
C ARG A 176 -10.32 -15.33 4.09
N ASN A 177 -10.71 -16.54 4.48
CA ASN A 177 -11.12 -17.62 3.58
C ASN A 177 -10.06 -18.08 2.57
N GLY A 178 -8.82 -17.61 2.68
CA GLY A 178 -7.72 -18.04 1.84
C GLY A 178 -7.40 -19.52 2.04
N LEU A 179 -6.91 -20.16 0.98
CA LEU A 179 -6.51 -21.56 1.01
C LEU A 179 -5.41 -21.76 2.06
N GLN A 180 -5.60 -22.72 2.97
CA GLN A 180 -4.67 -22.98 4.09
C GLN A 180 -4.40 -21.76 5.00
N ARG A 181 -5.37 -20.84 5.18
CA ARG A 181 -5.25 -19.65 6.05
C ARG A 181 -4.63 -19.91 7.43
N ALA A 182 -4.83 -21.10 8.02
CA ALA A 182 -4.19 -21.48 9.28
C ALA A 182 -2.65 -21.29 9.27
N ARG A 183 -2.00 -21.50 8.12
CA ARG A 183 -0.56 -21.27 7.96
C ARG A 183 -0.16 -19.79 7.88
N PHE A 184 -1.12 -18.90 7.61
CA PHE A 184 -0.93 -17.46 7.58
C PHE A 184 -1.21 -16.78 8.94
N LEU A 185 -1.93 -17.44 9.84
CA LEU A 185 -2.21 -16.90 11.19
C LEU A 185 -0.95 -16.43 11.95
N PRO A 186 0.20 -17.12 11.89
CA PRO A 186 1.42 -16.62 12.55
C PRO A 186 1.86 -15.24 12.04
N ALA A 187 1.62 -14.93 10.76
CA ALA A 187 1.92 -13.62 10.20
C ALA A 187 1.03 -12.53 10.82
N ILE A 188 -0.26 -12.83 10.96
CA ILE A 188 -1.25 -11.94 11.60
C ILE A 188 -0.84 -11.70 13.06
N ASP A 189 -0.51 -12.76 13.80
CA ASP A 189 -0.08 -12.66 15.19
C ASP A 189 1.17 -11.78 15.33
N MET A 190 2.13 -11.92 14.43
CA MET A 190 3.33 -11.07 14.42
C MET A 190 3.01 -9.61 14.11
N ILE A 191 2.09 -9.31 13.18
CA ILE A 191 1.66 -7.94 12.88
C ILE A 191 1.02 -7.33 14.13
N ILE A 192 0.10 -8.04 14.80
CA ILE A 192 -0.59 -7.57 16.01
C ILE A 192 0.39 -7.40 17.18
N GLN A 193 1.39 -8.28 17.30
CA GLN A 193 2.41 -8.18 18.34
C GLN A 193 3.37 -7.00 18.11
N ARG A 194 3.76 -6.76 16.85
CA ARG A 194 4.81 -5.80 16.48
C ARG A 194 4.29 -4.44 16.03
N CYS A 195 2.99 -4.28 15.85
CA CYS A 195 2.36 -3.02 15.46
C CYS A 195 1.22 -2.67 16.40
N ASP A 196 1.04 -1.38 16.68
CA ASP A 196 -0.23 -0.89 17.20
C ASP A 196 -1.21 -0.74 16.04
N VAL A 197 -2.42 -1.28 16.21
CA VAL A 197 -3.46 -1.34 15.16
C VAL A 197 -4.45 -0.21 15.38
N LEU A 198 -4.59 0.68 14.39
CA LEU A 198 -5.48 1.84 14.47
C LEU A 198 -6.48 1.83 13.31
N ASN A 199 -7.76 1.98 13.66
CA ASN A 199 -8.81 2.24 12.70
C ASN A 199 -8.88 3.75 12.39
N VAL A 200 -8.78 4.11 11.12
CA VAL A 200 -8.88 5.50 10.63
C VAL A 200 -10.22 5.78 9.93
N ASP A 201 -11.19 4.88 10.05
CA ASP A 201 -12.53 5.05 9.49
C ASP A 201 -13.41 5.93 10.40
N SER A 202 -13.47 7.23 10.10
CA SER A 202 -14.32 8.21 10.78
C SER A 202 -15.68 8.43 10.11
N GLY A 203 -16.02 7.61 9.11
CA GLY A 203 -17.27 7.77 8.34
C GLY A 203 -17.21 8.84 7.24
N VAL A 204 -16.26 9.79 7.26
CA VAL A 204 -16.08 10.78 6.18
C VAL A 204 -15.15 10.24 5.11
N ASP A 205 -15.66 9.94 3.90
CA ASP A 205 -14.82 9.56 2.75
C ASP A 205 -14.66 10.84 1.93
N TYR A 206 -13.47 11.43 2.03
CA TYR A 206 -13.14 12.69 1.39
C TYR A 206 -13.18 12.57 -0.15
N ARG A 207 -13.00 11.36 -0.69
CA ARG A 207 -13.15 11.06 -2.14
C ARG A 207 -14.61 10.83 -2.53
N LEU A 208 -15.45 10.27 -1.65
CA LEU A 208 -16.89 10.06 -1.92
C LEU A 208 -17.64 11.36 -2.15
N ARG A 209 -17.25 12.47 -1.49
CA ARG A 209 -17.83 13.79 -1.77
C ARG A 209 -17.58 14.24 -3.21
N THR A 210 -16.37 13.97 -3.72
CA THR A 210 -16.00 14.23 -5.12
C THR A 210 -16.78 13.32 -6.07
N LEU A 211 -16.92 12.03 -5.73
CA LEU A 211 -17.59 11.04 -6.58
C LEU A 211 -19.11 11.13 -6.59
N GLN A 212 -19.74 11.58 -5.51
CA GLN A 212 -21.18 11.88 -5.48
C GLN A 212 -21.56 13.02 -6.42
N GLN A 213 -20.60 13.89 -6.76
CA GLN A 213 -20.75 14.97 -7.73
C GLN A 213 -20.31 14.55 -9.14
N ALA A 214 -19.71 13.36 -9.29
CA ALA A 214 -19.25 12.86 -10.57
C ALA A 214 -20.39 12.10 -11.27
N GLU A 215 -20.55 12.36 -12.56
CA GLU A 215 -21.39 11.55 -13.41
C GLU A 215 -20.64 10.25 -13.71
N ILE A 216 -21.07 9.14 -13.08
CA ILE A 216 -20.38 7.82 -13.10
C ILE A 216 -20.44 7.15 -14.48
N TYR A 217 -21.21 7.71 -15.40
CA TYR A 217 -21.29 7.29 -16.79
C TYR A 217 -21.69 8.49 -17.63
N HIS A 218 -20.89 8.82 -18.65
CA HIS A 218 -21.15 9.96 -19.53
C HIS A 218 -21.47 9.49 -20.95
N TYR A 219 -22.54 10.03 -21.52
CA TYR A 219 -22.91 9.86 -22.92
C TYR A 219 -23.53 11.17 -23.44
N PRO A 220 -23.19 11.65 -24.65
CA PRO A 220 -22.38 11.00 -25.70
C PRO A 220 -20.87 11.09 -25.46
N LEU A 221 -20.07 10.32 -26.21
CA LEU A 221 -18.60 10.44 -26.21
C LEU A 221 -18.17 11.74 -26.91
N ASP A 222 -18.29 12.85 -26.20
CA ASP A 222 -17.97 14.21 -26.64
C ASP A 222 -16.75 14.79 -25.90
N GLU A 223 -16.39 16.03 -26.21
CA GLU A 223 -15.28 16.72 -25.54
C GLU A 223 -15.53 16.89 -24.02
N GLN A 224 -16.79 17.00 -23.61
CA GLN A 224 -17.17 17.13 -22.20
C GLN A 224 -16.83 15.86 -21.41
N ALA A 225 -16.93 14.68 -22.01
CA ALA A 225 -16.50 13.42 -21.40
C ALA A 225 -15.02 13.49 -20.96
N SER A 226 -14.13 13.92 -21.87
CA SER A 226 -12.70 14.04 -21.60
C SER A 226 -12.38 15.10 -20.55
N VAL A 227 -13.08 16.25 -20.60
CA VAL A 227 -12.96 17.30 -19.58
C VAL A 227 -13.38 16.78 -18.19
N ASN A 228 -14.48 16.04 -18.13
CA ASN A 228 -14.99 15.46 -16.88
C ASN A 228 -14.01 14.43 -16.31
N LEU A 229 -13.51 13.49 -17.12
CA LEU A 229 -12.55 12.48 -16.64
C LEU A 229 -11.26 13.12 -16.10
N ASN A 230 -10.66 14.09 -16.81
CA ASN A 230 -9.48 14.80 -16.33
C ASN A 230 -9.77 15.54 -15.02
N LYS A 231 -10.92 16.21 -14.92
CA LYS A 231 -11.35 16.89 -13.70
C LYS A 231 -11.48 15.90 -12.53
N TYR A 232 -12.19 14.78 -12.73
CA TYR A 232 -12.40 13.78 -11.69
C TYR A 232 -11.08 13.13 -11.25
N TYR A 233 -10.20 12.80 -12.20
CA TYR A 233 -8.88 12.27 -11.90
C TYR A 233 -8.11 13.20 -10.94
N HIS A 234 -7.96 14.48 -11.30
CA HIS A 234 -7.23 15.45 -10.47
C HIS A 234 -7.88 15.68 -9.10
N GLN A 235 -9.21 15.65 -9.01
CA GLN A 235 -9.89 15.76 -7.73
C GLN A 235 -9.73 14.51 -6.85
N LEU A 236 -9.54 13.33 -7.43
CA LEU A 236 -9.37 12.07 -6.71
C LEU A 236 -7.96 11.87 -6.15
N ILE A 237 -6.92 12.33 -6.87
CA ILE A 237 -5.51 12.20 -6.46
C ILE A 237 -5.06 13.30 -5.49
N GLY A 238 -5.74 14.45 -5.46
CA GLY A 238 -5.35 15.63 -4.68
C GLY A 238 -4.19 16.42 -5.30
N GLU A 239 -3.61 17.37 -4.56
CA GLU A 239 -2.48 18.18 -5.06
C GLU A 239 -1.13 17.44 -5.00
N ARG A 240 -0.30 17.65 -6.04
CA ARG A 240 1.13 17.28 -6.14
C ARG A 240 1.47 15.78 -6.01
N LYS A 241 1.01 14.96 -6.96
CA LYS A 241 1.55 13.60 -7.15
C LYS A 241 2.10 13.41 -8.55
N VAL A 242 3.23 12.70 -8.64
CA VAL A 242 3.83 12.33 -9.94
C VAL A 242 2.89 11.34 -10.61
N ALA A 243 2.40 11.69 -11.80
CA ALA A 243 1.60 10.79 -12.62
C ALA A 243 2.53 9.83 -13.38
N ALA A 244 2.24 8.53 -13.29
CA ALA A 244 2.88 7.54 -14.14
C ALA A 244 2.07 7.39 -15.43
N HIS A 245 2.72 7.43 -16.59
CA HIS A 245 2.08 7.18 -17.90
C HIS A 245 2.23 5.73 -18.38
N SER A 246 2.77 4.88 -17.50
CA SER A 246 2.99 3.47 -17.73
C SER A 246 2.90 2.74 -16.40
N ILE A 247 2.22 1.60 -16.40
CA ILE A 247 2.02 0.76 -15.22
C ILE A 247 2.49 -0.66 -15.55
N GLU A 248 3.03 -1.37 -14.57
CA GLU A 248 3.36 -2.78 -14.75
C GLU A 248 2.19 -3.64 -14.24
N VAL A 249 1.74 -4.56 -15.07
CA VAL A 249 0.68 -5.54 -14.78
C VAL A 249 1.21 -6.92 -15.17
N ASN A 250 1.39 -7.81 -14.20
CA ASN A 250 1.86 -9.19 -14.35
C ASN A 250 3.17 -9.22 -15.12
N HIS A 251 4.13 -8.40 -14.68
CA HIS A 251 5.46 -8.23 -15.30
C HIS A 251 5.45 -7.69 -16.74
N ARG A 252 4.33 -7.11 -17.18
CA ARG A 252 4.22 -6.47 -18.49
C ARG A 252 3.94 -5.00 -18.32
N GLU A 253 4.66 -4.21 -19.11
CA GLU A 253 4.44 -2.78 -19.16
C GLU A 253 3.16 -2.45 -19.96
N VAL A 254 2.32 -1.61 -19.38
CA VAL A 254 1.04 -1.17 -19.93
C VAL A 254 1.01 0.34 -19.97
N LYS A 255 0.95 0.91 -21.18
CA LYS A 255 0.72 2.34 -21.35
C LYS A 255 -0.70 2.70 -20.90
N VAL A 256 -0.78 3.78 -20.13
CA VAL A 256 -2.04 4.35 -19.62
C VAL A 256 -2.06 5.84 -19.89
N ILE A 257 -3.19 6.51 -19.70
CA ILE A 257 -3.23 7.97 -19.80
C ILE A 257 -2.43 8.53 -18.62
N GLU A 258 -2.78 8.11 -17.40
CA GLU A 258 -2.08 8.48 -16.18
C GLU A 258 -2.53 7.59 -15.01
N ALA A 259 -1.64 7.37 -14.05
CA ALA A 259 -1.94 6.63 -12.83
C ALA A 259 -1.23 7.26 -11.63
N SER A 260 -1.94 7.39 -10.51
CA SER A 260 -1.37 7.88 -9.25
C SER A 260 -2.26 7.53 -8.07
N ASP A 261 -1.67 7.21 -6.91
CA ASP A 261 -2.35 7.02 -5.62
C ASP A 261 -3.62 6.13 -5.67
N GLY A 262 -3.51 4.97 -6.30
CA GLY A 262 -4.63 4.02 -6.41
C GLY A 262 -5.75 4.48 -7.35
N VAL A 263 -5.52 5.52 -8.15
CA VAL A 263 -6.40 5.99 -9.23
C VAL A 263 -5.73 5.74 -10.58
N LEU A 264 -6.44 5.06 -11.47
CA LEU A 264 -6.01 4.80 -12.85
C LEU A 264 -6.90 5.56 -13.83
N HIS A 265 -6.32 6.30 -14.75
CA HIS A 265 -6.98 6.85 -15.92
C HIS A 265 -6.41 6.18 -17.17
N ALA A 266 -7.25 5.46 -17.89
CA ALA A 266 -6.86 4.71 -19.08
C ALA A 266 -7.98 4.70 -20.12
N SER A 267 -7.63 4.52 -21.40
CA SER A 267 -8.63 4.35 -22.45
C SER A 267 -9.11 2.91 -22.57
N PHE A 268 -10.30 2.73 -23.14
CA PHE A 268 -10.86 1.43 -23.50
C PHE A 268 -9.91 0.64 -24.41
N GLU A 269 -9.22 1.32 -25.33
CA GLU A 269 -8.21 0.69 -26.18
C GLU A 269 -7.08 0.09 -25.34
N GLN A 270 -6.53 0.86 -24.41
CA GLN A 270 -5.41 0.44 -23.55
C GLN A 270 -5.77 -0.77 -22.67
N LEU A 271 -6.98 -0.80 -22.09
CA LEU A 271 -7.38 -1.86 -21.15
C LEU A 271 -8.10 -3.04 -21.79
N CYS A 272 -8.81 -2.87 -22.91
CA CYS A 272 -9.67 -3.93 -23.47
C CYS A 272 -9.31 -4.34 -24.90
N GLN A 273 -8.58 -3.52 -25.67
CA GLN A 273 -8.16 -3.85 -27.04
C GLN A 273 -6.71 -4.33 -27.15
N THR A 274 -5.95 -4.30 -26.04
CA THR A 274 -4.63 -4.92 -25.96
C THR A 274 -4.70 -6.35 -25.39
N PRO A 275 -3.66 -7.19 -25.55
CA PRO A 275 -3.61 -8.52 -24.95
C PRO A 275 -3.70 -8.49 -23.42
N ARG A 276 -4.89 -8.74 -22.88
CA ARG A 276 -5.19 -8.85 -21.46
C ARG A 276 -5.94 -10.13 -21.13
N SER A 277 -5.70 -10.62 -19.93
CA SER A 277 -6.31 -11.77 -19.29
C SER A 277 -7.10 -11.33 -18.06
N GLN A 278 -7.95 -12.20 -17.53
CA GLN A 278 -8.67 -11.94 -16.29
C GLN A 278 -7.70 -11.67 -15.11
N ASN A 279 -6.55 -12.34 -15.05
CA ASN A 279 -5.51 -12.10 -14.04
C ASN A 279 -4.97 -10.68 -14.05
N ASP A 280 -4.98 -10.01 -15.21
CA ASP A 280 -4.57 -8.61 -15.30
C ASP A 280 -5.61 -7.69 -14.64
N TYR A 281 -6.91 -7.96 -14.81
CA TYR A 281 -7.97 -7.21 -14.15
C TYR A 281 -8.03 -7.47 -12.64
N ILE A 282 -7.74 -8.71 -12.21
CA ILE A 282 -7.52 -9.05 -10.80
C ILE A 282 -6.37 -8.24 -10.20
N GLU A 283 -5.28 -8.04 -10.94
CA GLU A 283 -4.17 -7.25 -10.45
C GLU A 283 -4.49 -5.76 -10.44
N LEU A 284 -5.08 -5.22 -11.52
CA LEU A 284 -5.51 -3.82 -11.58
C LEU A 284 -6.44 -3.48 -10.42
N SER A 285 -7.37 -4.36 -10.09
CA SER A 285 -8.30 -4.15 -8.96
C SER A 285 -7.67 -4.28 -7.57
N ARG A 286 -6.46 -4.85 -7.46
CA ARG A 286 -5.67 -4.83 -6.22
C ARG A 286 -4.88 -3.54 -6.07
N ILE A 287 -4.50 -2.91 -7.19
CA ILE A 287 -3.67 -1.71 -7.23
C ILE A 287 -4.53 -0.45 -7.20
N TYR A 288 -5.67 -0.47 -7.89
CA TYR A 288 -6.49 0.71 -8.10
C TYR A 288 -7.85 0.54 -7.44
N HIS A 289 -8.15 1.45 -6.50
CA HIS A 289 -9.48 1.55 -5.92
C HIS A 289 -10.44 2.33 -6.82
N THR A 290 -9.93 3.08 -7.82
CA THR A 290 -10.75 3.82 -8.78
C THR A 290 -10.11 3.78 -10.16
N VAL A 291 -10.90 3.44 -11.17
CA VAL A 291 -10.49 3.41 -12.57
C VAL A 291 -11.43 4.29 -13.39
N LEU A 292 -10.84 5.25 -14.10
CA LEU A 292 -11.48 6.13 -15.06
C LEU A 292 -11.23 5.56 -16.46
N LEU A 293 -12.29 5.15 -17.15
CA LEU A 293 -12.21 4.47 -18.43
C LEU A 293 -12.69 5.38 -19.56
N ALA A 294 -11.73 5.97 -20.26
CA ALA A 294 -12.01 6.86 -21.39
C ALA A 294 -12.41 6.09 -22.65
N GLU A 295 -13.19 6.73 -23.51
CA GLU A 295 -13.43 6.30 -24.90
C GLU A 295 -14.03 4.89 -25.06
N VAL A 296 -14.95 4.48 -24.18
CA VAL A 296 -15.70 3.24 -24.34
C VAL A 296 -16.61 3.34 -25.57
N LYS A 297 -16.19 2.72 -26.67
CA LYS A 297 -16.93 2.73 -27.94
C LYS A 297 -18.08 1.71 -27.90
N GLN A 298 -19.14 1.98 -28.65
CA GLN A 298 -20.20 1.00 -28.87
C GLN A 298 -19.60 -0.26 -29.49
N MET A 299 -19.79 -1.40 -28.82
CA MET A 299 -19.24 -2.68 -29.23
C MET A 299 -20.12 -3.35 -30.28
N ASP A 300 -19.51 -3.72 -31.42
CA ASP A 300 -20.14 -4.51 -32.47
C ASP A 300 -19.47 -5.89 -32.59
N ARG A 301 -19.94 -6.73 -33.52
CA ARG A 301 -19.40 -8.08 -33.74
C ARG A 301 -17.92 -8.11 -34.14
N LYS A 302 -17.33 -6.99 -34.58
CA LYS A 302 -15.91 -6.93 -34.97
C LYS A 302 -14.98 -6.76 -33.78
N ILE A 303 -15.51 -6.34 -32.62
CA ILE A 303 -14.75 -6.16 -31.37
C ILE A 303 -15.26 -7.04 -30.23
N ASP A 304 -15.73 -8.25 -30.56
CA ASP A 304 -16.23 -9.26 -29.60
C ASP A 304 -15.18 -9.62 -28.53
N ASP A 305 -13.91 -9.76 -28.92
CA ASP A 305 -12.82 -10.02 -27.97
C ASP A 305 -12.65 -8.88 -26.95
N ALA A 306 -12.78 -7.62 -27.40
CA ALA A 306 -12.71 -6.47 -26.51
C ALA A 306 -13.94 -6.40 -25.59
N ALA A 307 -15.12 -6.78 -26.09
CA ALA A 307 -16.34 -6.87 -25.30
C ALA A 307 -16.24 -7.90 -24.17
N ARG A 308 -15.72 -9.10 -24.47
CA ARG A 308 -15.48 -10.13 -23.44
C ARG A 308 -14.48 -9.67 -22.39
N ARG A 309 -13.42 -8.98 -22.80
CA ARG A 309 -12.43 -8.39 -21.89
C ARG A 309 -13.02 -7.28 -21.02
N PHE A 310 -13.90 -6.45 -21.59
CA PHE A 310 -14.60 -5.42 -20.84
C PHE A 310 -15.55 -6.01 -19.80
N ILE A 311 -16.28 -7.08 -20.13
CA ILE A 311 -17.11 -7.82 -19.17
C ILE A 311 -16.23 -8.33 -18.02
N ALA A 312 -15.11 -9.00 -18.32
CA ALA A 312 -14.19 -9.49 -17.30
C ALA A 312 -13.62 -8.36 -16.41
N LEU A 313 -13.32 -7.19 -16.99
CA LEU A 313 -12.88 -6.02 -16.23
C LEU A 313 -13.96 -5.55 -15.26
N VAL A 314 -15.20 -5.38 -15.75
CA VAL A 314 -16.34 -4.92 -14.93
C VAL A 314 -16.64 -5.91 -13.80
N ASP A 315 -16.66 -7.21 -14.11
CA ASP A 315 -16.93 -8.27 -13.12
C ASP A 315 -15.89 -8.24 -11.99
N GLU A 316 -14.59 -8.20 -12.32
CA GLU A 316 -13.51 -8.15 -11.33
C GLU A 316 -13.54 -6.87 -10.49
N PHE A 317 -13.83 -5.74 -11.12
CA PHE A 317 -13.88 -4.45 -10.43
C PHE A 317 -15.08 -4.39 -9.49
N TYR A 318 -16.22 -4.91 -9.91
CA TYR A 318 -17.40 -5.04 -9.08
C TYR A 318 -17.16 -5.95 -7.87
N GLU A 319 -16.60 -7.14 -8.08
CA GLU A 319 -16.32 -8.10 -7.00
C GLU A 319 -15.39 -7.52 -5.93
N ARG A 320 -14.45 -6.65 -6.34
CA ARG A 320 -13.43 -6.07 -5.47
C ARG A 320 -13.75 -4.64 -5.01
N ASN A 321 -14.96 -4.14 -5.28
CA ASN A 321 -15.41 -2.80 -4.92
C ASN A 321 -14.51 -1.67 -5.48
N VAL A 322 -13.97 -1.87 -6.68
CA VAL A 322 -13.27 -0.83 -7.43
C VAL A 322 -14.30 0.08 -8.08
N LYS A 323 -14.15 1.39 -7.89
CA LYS A 323 -15.04 2.37 -8.51
C LYS A 323 -14.64 2.55 -9.98
N LEU A 324 -15.52 2.16 -10.89
CA LEU A 324 -15.35 2.37 -12.32
C LEU A 324 -16.16 3.61 -12.74
N ILE A 325 -15.51 4.56 -13.41
CA ILE A 325 -16.08 5.81 -13.96
C ILE A 325 -15.86 5.81 -15.46
#